data_AF-A0A6B3E8N2-F1
#
_entry.id   AF-A0A6B3E8N2-F1
#
_cell.length_a   1.000
_cell.length_b   1.000
_cell.length_c   1.000
_cell.angle_alpha   90.00
_cell.angle_beta   90.00
_cell.angle_gamma   90.00
#
_symmetry.space_group_name_H-M   'P 1'
#
loop_
_entity.id
_entity.type
_entity.pdbx_description
1 polymer ?
#
loop_
_entity_poly.entity_id
_entity_poly.type
_entity_poly.pdbx_seq_one_letter_code
_entity_poly.pdbx_strand_id
1 'polypeptide(L)'
;GRPFSQFTLWFGANLQITAVVTGALAVVLGADAFWSLIGLLLGNLLGGGVMALHSAQGPRLGLPQMISSRAQFGVYGAIVPLVCVVVMYVGFFASGTV
;
A
#
# COMPACT_ATOMS: atom_id res chain seq x y z
N GLY A 1 -19.38 -1.07 -1.05
CA GLY A 1 -18.29 -2.02 -1.32
C GLY A 1 -18.57 -3.31 -0.60
N ARG A 2 -18.72 -4.43 -1.31
CA ARG A 2 -18.86 -5.76 -0.69
C ARG A 2 -17.46 -6.32 -0.37
N PRO A 3 -17.25 -7.02 0.76
CA PRO A 3 -15.93 -7.54 1.14
C PRO A 3 -15.26 -8.38 0.04
N PHE A 4 -16.04 -9.23 -0.63
CA PHE A 4 -15.53 -10.06 -1.71
C PHE A 4 -15.04 -9.24 -2.92
N SER A 5 -15.70 -8.14 -3.26
CA SER A 5 -15.26 -7.24 -4.34
C SER A 5 -13.98 -6.48 -3.99
N GLN A 6 -13.77 -6.16 -2.70
CA GLN A 6 -12.51 -5.58 -2.24
C GLN A 6 -11.40 -6.63 -2.28
N PHE A 7 -11.68 -7.85 -1.84
CA PHE A 7 -10.73 -8.95 -1.93
C PHE A 7 -10.27 -9.18 -3.38
N THR A 8 -11.19 -9.31 -4.34
CA THR A 8 -10.81 -9.54 -5.74
C THR A 8 -10.04 -8.36 -6.34
N LEU A 9 -10.41 -7.13 -5.99
CA LEU A 9 -9.68 -5.92 -6.40
C LEU A 9 -8.23 -5.94 -5.90
N TRP A 10 -8.03 -6.15 -4.60
CA TRP A 10 -6.71 -6.14 -3.99
C TRP A 10 -5.88 -7.35 -4.38
N PHE A 11 -6.50 -8.52 -4.53
CA PHE A 11 -5.83 -9.72 -5.03
C PHE A 11 -5.28 -9.47 -6.44
N GLY A 12 -6.11 -8.95 -7.35
CA GLY A 12 -5.68 -8.60 -8.71
C GLY A 12 -4.58 -7.53 -8.73
N ALA A 13 -4.69 -6.49 -7.91
CA ALA A 13 -3.68 -5.43 -7.83
C ALA A 13 -2.31 -5.90 -7.29
N ASN A 14 -2.28 -6.99 -6.51
CA ASN A 14 -1.04 -7.55 -5.96
C ASN A 14 -0.43 -8.67 -6.81
N LEU A 15 -1.13 -9.16 -7.85
CA LEU A 15 -0.60 -10.11 -8.82
C LEU A 15 0.37 -9.41 -9.80
N GLN A 16 1.50 -8.96 -9.27
CA GLN A 16 2.56 -8.30 -10.03
C GLN A 16 3.92 -8.90 -9.70
N ILE A 17 4.86 -8.81 -10.65
CA ILE A 17 6.21 -9.39 -10.53
C ILE A 17 6.95 -8.86 -9.30
N THR A 18 6.76 -7.59 -8.96
CA THR A 18 7.35 -6.94 -7.79
C THR A 18 7.01 -7.66 -6.49
N ALA A 19 5.78 -8.17 -6.34
CA ALA A 19 5.37 -8.90 -5.14
C ALA A 19 6.09 -10.25 -5.04
N VAL A 20 6.27 -10.94 -6.16
CA VAL A 20 7.03 -12.21 -6.25
C VAL A 20 8.50 -11.98 -5.89
N VAL A 21 9.14 -10.98 -6.50
CA VAL A 21 10.55 -10.64 -6.25
C VAL A 21 10.76 -10.24 -4.78
N THR A 22 9.87 -9.44 -4.21
CA THR A 22 9.94 -9.05 -2.78
C THR A 22 9.86 -10.28 -1.87
N GLY A 23 8.96 -11.22 -2.17
CA GLY A 23 8.86 -12.47 -1.43
C GLY A 23 10.12 -13.34 -1.54
N ALA A 24 10.71 -13.43 -2.73
CA ALA A 24 11.95 -14.16 -2.96
C ALA A 24 13.14 -13.53 -2.22
N LEU A 25 13.23 -12.20 -2.20
CA LEU A 25 14.29 -11.47 -1.48
C LEU A 25 14.27 -11.74 0.02
N ALA A 26 13.11 -11.94 0.63
CA ALA A 26 13.03 -12.30 2.04
C ALA A 26 13.83 -13.57 2.37
N VAL A 27 13.80 -14.56 1.47
CA VAL A 27 14.55 -15.82 1.63
C VAL A 27 16.03 -15.64 1.24
N VAL A 28 16.29 -14.98 0.11
CA VAL A 28 17.65 -14.79 -0.42
C VAL A 28 18.54 -13.98 0.53
N LEU A 29 17.96 -13.04 1.27
CA LEU A 29 18.69 -12.22 2.26
C LEU A 29 18.98 -12.96 3.57
N GLY A 30 18.70 -14.26 3.66
CA GLY A 30 19.22 -15.14 4.72
C GLY A 30 18.19 -15.61 5.74
N ALA A 31 16.89 -15.37 5.54
CA ALA A 31 15.85 -15.98 6.36
C ALA A 31 15.40 -17.32 5.75
N ASP A 32 15.16 -18.33 6.59
CA ASP A 32 14.54 -19.56 6.12
C ASP A 32 13.15 -19.28 5.52
N ALA A 33 12.72 -20.10 4.56
CA ALA A 33 11.44 -19.92 3.88
C ALA A 33 10.24 -19.86 4.84
N PHE A 34 10.28 -20.66 5.91
CA PHE A 34 9.24 -20.67 6.93
C PHE A 34 9.17 -19.34 7.70
N TRP A 35 10.32 -18.85 8.17
CA TRP A 35 10.40 -17.58 8.89
C TRP A 35 10.12 -16.37 7.99
N SER A 36 10.50 -16.45 6.71
CA SER A 36 10.15 -15.46 5.69
C SER A 36 8.63 -15.36 5.51
N LEU A 37 7.92 -16.49 5.43
CA LEU A 37 6.46 -16.49 5.31
C LEU A 37 5.79 -15.84 6.53
N ILE A 38 6.24 -16.18 7.74
CA ILE A 38 5.71 -15.59 8.98
C ILE A 38 6.00 -14.09 9.02
N GLY A 39 7.23 -13.67 8.71
CA GLY A 39 7.62 -12.26 8.69
C GLY A 39 6.81 -11.46 7.68
N LEU A 40 6.63 -11.99 6.47
CA LEU A 40 5.80 -11.37 5.42
C LEU A 40 4.33 -11.29 5.85
N LEU A 41 3.78 -12.34 6.46
CA LEU A 41 2.41 -12.35 6.95
C LEU A 41 2.21 -11.27 8.03
N LEU A 42 3.09 -11.22 9.03
CA LEU A 42 3.02 -10.22 10.10
C LEU A 42 3.19 -8.80 9.54
N GLY A 43 4.14 -8.58 8.64
CA GLY A 43 4.33 -7.29 7.98
C GLY A 43 3.08 -6.83 7.21
N ASN A 44 2.45 -7.73 6.46
CA ASN A 44 1.21 -7.45 5.73
C ASN A 44 0.03 -7.15 6.67
N LEU A 45 -0.10 -7.89 7.78
CA LEU A 45 -1.15 -7.65 8.77
C LEU A 45 -0.98 -6.29 9.47
N LEU A 46 0.25 -5.96 9.87
CA LEU A 46 0.56 -4.70 10.54
C LEU A 46 0.34 -3.49 9.61
N GLY A 47 0.94 -3.52 8.41
CA GLY A 47 0.78 -2.43 7.43
C GLY A 47 -0.65 -2.34 6.88
N GLY A 48 -1.24 -3.49 6.56
CA GLY A 48 -2.62 -3.60 6.08
C GLY A 48 -3.64 -3.14 7.12
N GLY A 49 -3.39 -3.35 8.41
CA GLY A 49 -4.24 -2.87 9.49
C GLY A 49 -4.35 -1.34 9.52
N VAL A 50 -3.22 -0.63 9.43
CA VAL A 50 -3.21 0.85 9.38
C VAL A 50 -3.96 1.35 8.14
N MET A 51 -3.72 0.73 6.98
CA MET A 51 -4.39 1.11 5.75
C MET A 51 -5.89 0.79 5.76
N ALA A 52 -6.30 -0.32 6.39
CA ALA A 52 -7.71 -0.66 6.56
C ALA A 52 -8.44 0.40 7.39
N LEU A 53 -7.85 0.83 8.51
CA LEU A 53 -8.42 1.89 9.35
C LEU A 53 -8.53 3.22 8.60
N HIS A 54 -7.52 3.58 7.79
CA HIS A 54 -7.56 4.80 6.99
C HIS A 54 -8.60 4.71 5.85
N SER A 55 -8.67 3.59 5.13
CA SER A 55 -9.64 3.38 4.05
C SER A 55 -11.09 3.45 4.54
N ALA A 56 -11.36 3.07 5.80
CA ALA A 56 -12.67 3.20 6.43
C ALA A 56 -13.10 4.66 6.66
N GLN A 57 -12.16 5.61 6.66
CA GLN A 57 -12.46 7.05 6.80
C GLN A 57 -13.03 7.64 5.50
N GLY A 58 -12.64 7.12 4.33
CA GLY A 58 -13.07 7.63 3.02
C GLY A 58 -14.59 7.69 2.84
N PRO A 59 -15.34 6.59 3.07
CA PRO A 59 -16.80 6.58 2.95
C PRO A 59 -17.52 7.50 3.94
N ARG A 60 -16.93 7.75 5.11
CA ARG A 60 -17.55 8.58 6.16
C ARG A 60 -17.35 10.07 5.90
N LEU A 61 -16.16 10.44 5.45
CA LEU A 61 -15.80 11.84 5.21
C LEU A 61 -16.26 12.32 3.83
N GLY A 62 -16.38 11.42 2.84
CA GLY A 62 -16.77 11.78 1.47
C GLY A 62 -15.77 12.69 0.75
N LEU A 63 -14.60 12.93 1.36
CA LEU A 63 -13.56 13.80 0.84
C LEU A 63 -12.42 12.94 0.25
N PRO A 64 -11.86 13.34 -0.90
CA PRO A 64 -10.62 12.76 -1.41
C PRO A 64 -9.48 12.86 -0.39
N GLN A 65 -8.66 11.79 -0.29
CA GLN A 65 -7.53 11.70 0.65
C GLN A 65 -6.55 12.88 0.54
N MET A 66 -6.33 13.42 -0.67
CA MET A 66 -5.46 14.57 -0.84
C MET A 66 -6.04 15.86 -0.25
N ILE A 67 -7.37 16.00 -0.20
CA ILE A 67 -8.02 17.15 0.42
C ILE A 67 -7.94 17.05 1.95
N SER A 68 -8.08 15.84 2.53
CA SER A 68 -7.97 15.66 3.99
C SER A 68 -6.57 15.97 4.51
N SER A 69 -5.52 15.78 3.70
CA SER A 69 -4.14 16.17 4.07
C SER A 69 -4.00 17.67 4.40
N ARG A 70 -4.85 18.53 3.82
CA ARG A 70 -4.85 19.98 4.08
C ARG A 70 -5.22 20.32 5.52
N ALA A 71 -5.97 19.46 6.21
CA ALA A 71 -6.31 19.68 7.60
C ALA A 71 -5.08 19.57 8.53
N GLN A 72 -4.10 18.73 8.17
CA GLN A 72 -2.88 18.52 8.95
C GLN A 72 -1.74 19.45 8.50
N PHE A 73 -1.61 19.66 7.19
CA PHE A 73 -0.46 20.37 6.61
C PHE A 73 -0.80 21.76 6.06
N GLY A 74 -2.06 22.17 6.08
CA GLY A 74 -2.52 23.40 5.43
C GLY A 74 -2.55 23.29 3.89
N VAL A 75 -2.98 24.36 3.22
CA VAL A 75 -3.12 24.38 1.75
C VAL A 75 -1.78 24.25 1.04
N TYR A 76 -0.76 25.00 1.49
CA TYR A 76 0.58 24.96 0.91
C TYR A 76 1.40 23.77 1.40
N GLY A 77 1.27 23.34 2.67
CA GLY A 77 2.03 22.19 3.17
C GLY A 77 1.56 20.86 2.59
N ALA A 78 0.31 20.76 2.11
CA ALA A 78 -0.19 19.58 1.38
C ALA A 78 0.59 19.27 0.09
N ILE A 79 1.42 20.20 -0.40
CA ILE A 79 2.33 19.97 -1.53
C ILE A 79 3.36 18.89 -1.19
N VAL A 80 3.82 18.79 0.06
CA VAL A 80 4.84 17.80 0.45
C VAL A 80 4.30 16.36 0.30
N PRO A 81 3.16 15.98 0.92
CA PRO A 81 2.55 14.67 0.66
C PRO A 81 2.23 14.43 -0.82
N LEU A 82 1.81 15.46 -1.57
CA LEU A 82 1.50 15.35 -2.99
C LEU A 82 2.72 14.91 -3.80
N VAL A 83 3.87 15.56 -3.60
CA VAL A 83 5.11 15.21 -4.30
C VAL A 83 5.53 13.78 -3.94
N CYS A 84 5.47 13.40 -2.66
CA CYS A 84 5.78 12.04 -2.23
C CYS A 84 4.89 11.00 -2.92
N VAL A 85 3.59 11.26 -3.03
CA VAL A 85 2.63 10.36 -3.70
C VAL A 85 2.90 10.27 -5.21
N VAL A 86 3.25 11.37 -5.87
CA VAL A 86 3.62 11.36 -7.30
C VAL A 86 4.86 10.49 -7.52
N VAL A 87 5.92 10.68 -6.72
CA VAL A 87 7.14 9.86 -6.82
C VAL A 87 6.84 8.39 -6.56
N MET A 88 6.03 8.09 -5.55
CA MET A 88 5.60 6.72 -5.24
C MET A 88 4.86 6.08 -6.42
N TYR A 89 3.90 6.78 -7.03
CA TYR A 89 3.15 6.22 -8.17
C TYR A 89 4.04 6.01 -9.40
N VAL A 90 4.96 6.94 -9.70
CA VAL A 90 5.92 6.76 -10.79
C VAL A 90 6.76 5.49 -10.56
N GLY A 91 7.27 5.29 -9.35
CA GLY A 91 8.03 4.07 -9.00
C GLY A 91 7.18 2.79 -9.09
N PHE A 92 5.92 2.84 -8.62
CA PHE A 92 4.99 1.73 -8.69
C PHE A 92 4.71 1.31 -10.14
N PHE A 93 4.37 2.28 -11.01
CA PHE A 93 4.14 2.01 -12.43
C PHE A 93 5.39 1.51 -13.13
N ALA A 94 6.56 2.11 -12.89
CA ALA A 94 7.82 1.67 -13.49
C ALA A 94 8.16 0.21 -13.12
N SER A 95 7.88 -0.19 -11.88
CA SER A 95 8.09 -1.57 -11.41
C SER A 95 7.11 -2.56 -12.03
N GLY A 96 5.91 -2.13 -12.39
CA GLY A 96 4.89 -2.97 -13.02
C GLY A 96 5.04 -3.11 -14.54
N THR A 97 5.83 -2.26 -15.20
CA THR A 97 6.07 -2.28 -16.66
C THR A 97 7.27 -3.13 -17.10
N VAL A 98 8.11 -3.59 -16.16
CA VAL A 98 9.27 -4.47 -16.40
C VAL A 98 8.97 -5.89 -15.96
#